data_AF-A0A8H2VK21-F1
#
_entry.id   AF-A0A8H2VK21-F1
#
_cell.length_a   1.000
_cell.length_b   1.000
_cell.length_c   1.000
_cell.angle_alpha   90.00
_cell.angle_beta   90.00
_cell.angle_gamma   90.00
#
_symmetry.space_group_name_H-M   'P 1'
#
loop_
_entity.id
_entity.type
_entity.pdbx_description
1 polymer ?
#
loop_
_entity_poly.entity_id
_entity_poly.type
_entity_poly.pdbx_seq_one_letter_code
_entity_poly.pdbx_strand_id
1 'polypeptide(L)'
;MSVENPTGLHNYPVTRTCMILTAVVPFLMAVTNDKYIFLAQYDPFINQYHQYYRFFIYQFCAVNESDVMLLLLLWYDYRHVERLFGSYKYINVILLTLIYTTGILSLLNVAVNVLFPAIIWNKLPTGTLPTVLALFHFYKQYTPQLYEVNLSLSQPWFGKSSNSSFRWTINNQVFLNITIILLLLNQGLVGIGCGLICWIIGIFMEKGLLPGVDNWRLPFLRHVSHLDTPLSGSSRYRMIQSQQQTTELDALNGIQGENVHPDDEAPDEPERSLGVQFLDTFRR
;
A
#
# COMPACT_ATOMS: atom_id res chain seq x y z
N MET A 1 0.38 24.76 6.99
CA MET A 1 0.12 23.40 7.47
C MET A 1 1.35 22.58 7.14
N SER A 2 2.11 22.09 8.13
CA SER A 2 3.36 21.37 7.86
C SER A 2 3.05 20.08 7.11
N VAL A 3 3.65 19.93 5.92
CA VAL A 3 3.58 18.74 5.07
C VAL A 3 4.59 17.70 5.56
N GLU A 4 4.72 17.57 6.88
CA GLU A 4 5.64 16.61 7.48
C GLU A 4 4.90 15.30 7.68
N ASN A 5 5.44 14.23 7.12
CA ASN A 5 4.91 12.90 7.35
C ASN A 5 4.96 12.65 8.87
N PRO A 6 3.83 12.32 9.52
CA PRO A 6 3.83 12.06 10.95
C PRO A 6 4.85 10.97 11.27
N THR A 7 5.75 11.27 12.19
CA THR A 7 6.85 10.39 12.60
C THR A 7 6.27 9.23 13.42
N GLY A 8 6.04 8.10 12.76
CA GLY A 8 5.69 6.85 13.42
C GLY A 8 4.68 5.98 12.69
N LEU A 9 4.46 4.79 13.22
CA LEU A 9 3.49 3.80 12.74
C LEU A 9 2.09 3.96 13.38
N HIS A 10 1.93 4.92 14.29
CA HIS A 10 0.68 5.10 15.04
C HIS A 10 -0.52 5.37 14.12
N ASN A 11 -0.30 6.11 13.03
CA ASN A 11 -1.35 6.48 12.08
C ASN A 11 -1.57 5.42 10.97
N TYR A 12 -0.84 4.30 11.01
CA TYR A 12 -0.86 3.25 9.99
C TYR A 12 -1.14 1.89 10.65
N PRO A 13 -2.37 1.67 11.14
CA PRO A 13 -2.72 0.48 11.91
C PRO A 13 -2.55 -0.81 11.09
N VAL A 14 -2.86 -0.80 9.78
CA VAL A 14 -2.82 -2.01 8.97
C VAL A 14 -1.38 -2.43 8.71
N THR A 15 -0.53 -1.53 8.23
CA THR A 15 0.90 -1.80 8.07
C THR A 15 1.53 -2.24 9.38
N ARG A 16 1.20 -1.61 10.51
CA ARG A 16 1.67 -2.04 11.84
C ARG A 16 1.29 -3.49 12.14
N THR A 17 0.02 -3.87 11.93
CA THR A 17 -0.42 -5.25 12.16
C THR A 17 0.27 -6.25 11.24
N CYS A 18 0.44 -5.93 9.95
CA CYS A 18 1.16 -6.78 8.99
C CYS A 18 2.62 -7.00 9.43
N MET A 19 3.32 -5.94 9.84
CA MET A 19 4.70 -6.05 10.33
C MET A 19 4.79 -6.91 11.60
N ILE A 20 3.89 -6.70 12.56
CA ILE A 20 3.85 -7.51 13.78
C ILE A 20 3.59 -8.98 13.43
N LEU A 21 2.63 -9.27 12.54
CA LEU A 21 2.34 -10.64 12.11
C LEU A 21 3.55 -11.28 11.41
N THR A 22 4.19 -10.57 10.48
CA THR A 22 5.38 -11.07 9.77
C THR A 22 6.57 -11.30 10.70
N ALA A 23 6.68 -10.60 11.83
CA ALA A 23 7.73 -10.84 12.83
C ALA A 23 7.36 -11.94 13.84
N VAL A 24 6.15 -11.88 14.39
CA VAL A 24 5.70 -12.76 15.48
C VAL A 24 5.45 -14.17 15.00
N VAL A 25 4.89 -14.37 13.80
CA VAL A 25 4.61 -15.73 13.28
C VAL A 25 5.91 -16.53 13.12
N PRO A 26 6.95 -16.08 12.41
CA PRO A 26 8.21 -16.80 12.33
C PRO A 26 8.90 -16.99 13.68
N PHE A 27 8.77 -16.03 14.60
CA PHE A 27 9.32 -16.13 15.95
C PHE A 27 8.65 -17.24 16.75
N LEU A 28 7.31 -17.28 16.81
CA LEU A 28 6.56 -18.35 17.48
C LEU A 28 6.91 -19.72 16.91
N MET A 29 7.01 -19.82 15.59
CA MET A 29 7.34 -21.08 14.91
C MET A 29 8.79 -21.51 15.14
N ALA A 30 9.70 -20.55 15.38
CA ALA A 30 11.06 -20.85 15.81
C ALA A 30 11.09 -21.42 17.24
N VAL A 31 10.31 -20.87 18.16
CA VAL A 31 10.21 -21.35 19.54
C VAL A 31 9.63 -22.77 19.61
N THR A 32 8.59 -23.05 18.82
CA THR A 32 7.97 -24.38 18.76
C THR A 32 8.78 -25.38 17.90
N ASN A 33 9.80 -24.94 17.16
CA ASN A 33 10.57 -25.74 16.17
C ASN A 33 9.75 -26.30 14.99
N ASP A 34 8.57 -25.74 14.73
CA ASP A 34 7.62 -26.24 13.73
C ASP A 34 7.66 -25.47 12.39
N LYS A 35 8.79 -24.82 12.06
CA LYS A 35 8.95 -24.02 10.83
C LYS A 35 8.66 -24.82 9.55
N TYR A 36 8.86 -26.14 9.58
CA TYR A 36 8.63 -27.04 8.44
C TYR A 36 7.17 -27.14 7.99
N ILE A 37 6.21 -26.71 8.83
CA ILE A 37 4.78 -26.73 8.49
C ILE A 37 4.49 -25.75 7.33
N PHE A 38 5.24 -24.65 7.25
CA PHE A 38 5.07 -23.63 6.20
C PHE A 38 5.79 -23.94 4.89
N LEU A 39 6.62 -24.99 4.90
CA LEU A 39 7.33 -25.41 3.72
C LEU A 39 6.36 -26.14 2.79
N ALA A 40 6.02 -25.49 1.68
CA ALA A 40 5.14 -26.03 0.67
C ALA A 40 5.97 -26.64 -0.48
N GLN A 41 6.04 -27.96 -0.48
CA GLN A 41 6.61 -28.76 -1.56
C GLN A 41 5.53 -29.64 -2.17
N TYR A 42 5.53 -29.77 -3.50
CA TYR A 42 4.55 -30.56 -4.24
C TYR A 42 4.72 -32.06 -3.99
N ASP A 43 5.95 -32.55 -4.04
CA ASP A 43 6.33 -33.94 -3.79
C ASP A 43 7.33 -33.98 -2.62
N PRO A 44 7.01 -34.60 -1.46
CA PRO A 44 5.96 -35.60 -1.21
C PRO A 44 4.62 -35.09 -0.64
N PHE A 45 4.51 -33.84 -0.16
CA PHE A 45 3.39 -33.46 0.71
C PHE A 45 2.02 -33.37 0.03
N ILE A 46 1.98 -32.91 -1.22
CA ILE A 46 0.72 -32.67 -1.91
C ILE A 46 0.31 -33.93 -2.67
N ASN A 47 1.23 -34.52 -3.42
CA ASN A 47 0.93 -35.69 -4.26
C ASN A 47 0.76 -36.99 -3.43
N GLN A 48 1.62 -37.24 -2.45
CA GLN A 48 1.57 -38.46 -1.65
C GLN A 48 0.65 -38.30 -0.43
N TYR A 49 0.80 -37.22 0.34
CA TYR A 49 0.09 -37.04 1.62
C TYR A 49 -1.20 -36.23 1.56
N HIS A 50 -1.57 -35.66 0.39
CA HIS A 50 -2.82 -34.90 0.20
C HIS A 50 -3.01 -33.75 1.22
N GLN A 51 -1.91 -33.13 1.67
CA GLN A 51 -1.92 -32.06 2.67
C GLN A 51 -2.19 -30.68 2.05
N TYR A 52 -3.40 -30.46 1.54
CA TYR A 52 -3.77 -29.23 0.82
C TYR A 52 -3.72 -27.96 1.68
N TYR A 53 -3.81 -28.08 3.01
CA TYR A 53 -3.72 -26.92 3.91
C TYR A 53 -2.40 -26.14 3.72
N ARG A 54 -1.33 -26.81 3.29
CA ARG A 54 -0.02 -26.20 3.01
C ARG A 54 -0.09 -25.10 1.94
N PHE A 55 -1.00 -25.23 0.97
CA PHE A 55 -1.22 -24.18 -0.02
C PHE A 55 -1.85 -22.92 0.58
N PHE A 56 -2.55 -22.99 1.70
CA PHE A 56 -3.10 -21.79 2.33
C PHE A 56 -2.09 -21.13 3.27
N ILE A 57 -1.29 -21.92 3.97
CA ILE A 57 -0.44 -21.40 5.04
C ILE A 57 0.93 -20.90 4.56
N TYR A 58 1.44 -21.33 3.40
CA TYR A 58 2.83 -21.06 2.98
C TYR A 58 3.20 -19.57 2.90
N GLN A 59 2.21 -18.69 2.66
CA GLN A 59 2.44 -17.25 2.59
C GLN A 59 2.62 -16.59 3.97
N PHE A 60 2.16 -17.21 5.05
CA PHE A 60 2.10 -16.54 6.36
C PHE A 60 3.44 -16.54 7.12
N CYS A 61 4.37 -17.42 6.78
CA CYS A 61 5.66 -17.52 7.46
C CYS A 61 6.80 -17.67 6.46
N ALA A 62 7.83 -16.83 6.60
CA ALA A 62 9.10 -17.05 5.91
C ALA A 62 9.96 -18.01 6.71
N VAL A 63 10.68 -18.90 6.01
CA VAL A 63 11.56 -19.90 6.64
C VAL A 63 12.90 -19.28 7.01
N ASN A 64 13.42 -18.39 6.15
CA ASN A 64 14.70 -17.71 6.35
C ASN A 64 14.51 -16.42 7.15
N GLU A 65 15.42 -16.15 8.08
CA GLU A 65 15.40 -14.93 8.90
C GLU A 65 15.70 -13.68 8.08
N SER A 66 16.60 -13.79 7.09
CA SER A 66 16.90 -12.71 6.15
C SER A 66 15.64 -12.30 5.35
N ASP A 67 14.80 -13.26 4.96
CA ASP A 67 13.54 -12.98 4.26
C ASP A 67 12.56 -12.21 5.16
N VAL A 68 12.48 -12.56 6.45
CA VAL A 68 11.66 -11.83 7.43
C VAL A 68 12.11 -10.38 7.53
N MET A 69 13.42 -10.12 7.64
CA MET A 69 13.95 -8.76 7.73
C MET A 69 13.63 -7.94 6.47
N LEU A 70 13.80 -8.52 5.29
CA LEU A 70 13.51 -7.85 4.01
C LEU A 70 12.01 -7.58 3.84
N LEU A 71 11.15 -8.53 4.24
CA LEU A 71 9.70 -8.36 4.23
C LEU A 71 9.27 -7.26 5.19
N LEU A 72 9.85 -7.17 6.39
CA LEU A 72 9.58 -6.08 7.34
C LEU A 72 9.95 -4.72 6.73
N LEU A 73 11.11 -4.62 6.07
CA LEU A 73 11.52 -3.40 5.38
C LEU A 73 10.54 -2.99 4.27
N LEU A 74 10.04 -3.96 3.50
CA LEU A 74 9.05 -3.72 2.45
C LEU A 74 7.70 -3.27 3.00
N TRP A 75 7.22 -3.93 4.06
CA TRP A 75 6.00 -3.50 4.75
C TRP A 75 6.12 -2.07 5.28
N TYR A 76 7.29 -1.67 5.76
CA TYR A 76 7.53 -0.30 6.20
C TYR A 76 7.34 0.71 5.06
N ASP A 77 7.88 0.41 3.88
CA ASP A 77 7.74 1.30 2.72
C ASP A 77 6.29 1.38 2.23
N TYR A 78 5.51 0.29 2.34
CA TYR A 78 4.10 0.27 1.96
C TYR A 78 3.18 1.13 2.82
N ARG A 79 3.66 1.74 3.91
CA ARG A 79 2.90 2.77 4.65
C ARG A 79 2.40 3.91 3.73
N HIS A 80 3.15 4.20 2.67
CA HIS A 80 2.80 5.26 1.72
C HIS A 80 1.54 4.88 0.94
N VAL A 81 1.35 3.58 0.65
CA VAL A 81 0.16 3.05 -0.03
C VAL A 81 -1.04 3.02 0.92
N GLU A 82 -0.85 2.66 2.19
CA GLU A 82 -1.91 2.76 3.21
C GLU A 82 -2.43 4.21 3.31
N ARG A 83 -1.53 5.20 3.28
CA ARG A 83 -1.91 6.62 3.29
C ARG A 83 -2.76 7.03 2.09
N LEU A 84 -2.45 6.52 0.90
CA LEU A 84 -3.14 6.90 -0.34
C LEU A 84 -4.53 6.25 -0.45
N PHE A 85 -4.67 5.00 -0.03
CA PHE A 85 -5.93 4.27 -0.10
C PHE A 85 -6.82 4.42 1.14
N GLY A 86 -6.24 4.75 2.28
CA GLY A 86 -6.86 4.63 3.59
C GLY A 86 -6.85 3.17 4.09
N SER A 87 -6.82 3.00 5.41
CA SER A 87 -6.64 1.70 6.07
C SER A 87 -7.69 0.65 5.67
N TYR A 88 -8.97 1.03 5.53
CA TYR A 88 -10.04 0.09 5.19
C TYR A 88 -9.93 -0.44 3.75
N LYS A 89 -9.63 0.42 2.77
CA LYS A 89 -9.44 -0.02 1.39
C LYS A 89 -8.14 -0.83 1.27
N TYR A 90 -7.10 -0.42 1.99
CA TYR A 90 -5.81 -1.09 1.97
C TYR A 90 -5.86 -2.53 2.50
N ILE A 91 -6.51 -2.79 3.64
CA ILE A 91 -6.65 -4.17 4.15
C ILE A 91 -7.46 -5.07 3.19
N ASN A 92 -8.47 -4.50 2.54
CA ASN A 92 -9.24 -5.21 1.52
C ASN A 92 -8.38 -5.61 0.32
N VAL A 93 -7.55 -4.67 -0.17
CA VAL A 93 -6.59 -4.94 -1.25
C VAL A 93 -5.58 -6.02 -0.84
N ILE A 94 -5.04 -5.97 0.39
CA ILE A 94 -4.11 -7.00 0.87
C ILE A 94 -4.78 -8.37 0.91
N LEU A 95 -5.98 -8.49 1.49
CA LEU A 95 -6.67 -9.77 1.60
C LEU A 95 -7.02 -10.34 0.23
N LEU A 96 -7.49 -9.49 -0.68
CA LEU A 96 -7.79 -9.89 -2.04
C LEU A 96 -6.53 -10.35 -2.78
N THR A 97 -5.42 -9.62 -2.60
CA THR A 97 -4.10 -9.99 -3.14
C THR A 97 -3.63 -11.34 -2.60
N LEU A 98 -3.81 -11.60 -1.30
CA LEU A 98 -3.45 -12.86 -0.66
C LEU A 98 -4.26 -14.02 -1.25
N ILE A 99 -5.58 -13.84 -1.41
CA ILE A 99 -6.47 -14.85 -2.01
C ILE A 99 -6.06 -15.16 -3.45
N TYR A 100 -5.85 -14.14 -4.28
CA TYR A 100 -5.49 -14.35 -5.69
C TYR A 100 -4.10 -14.94 -5.86
N THR A 101 -3.09 -14.43 -5.14
CA THR A 101 -1.74 -14.97 -5.24
C THR A 101 -1.69 -16.42 -4.74
N THR A 102 -2.42 -16.74 -3.67
CA THR A 102 -2.51 -18.12 -3.16
C THR A 102 -3.19 -19.04 -4.16
N GLY A 103 -4.37 -18.65 -4.66
CA GLY A 103 -5.16 -19.45 -5.59
C GLY A 103 -4.44 -19.67 -6.92
N ILE A 104 -3.91 -18.61 -7.51
CA ILE A 104 -3.24 -18.69 -8.83
C ILE A 104 -1.93 -19.47 -8.72
N LEU A 105 -1.13 -19.27 -7.67
CA LEU A 105 0.14 -19.98 -7.54
C LEU A 105 -0.06 -21.47 -7.22
N SER A 106 -1.05 -21.81 -6.40
CA SER A 106 -1.44 -23.20 -6.14
C SER A 106 -1.98 -23.86 -7.42
N LEU A 107 -2.88 -23.20 -8.14
CA LEU A 107 -3.43 -23.70 -9.41
C LEU A 107 -2.33 -23.91 -10.45
N LEU A 108 -1.42 -22.96 -10.59
CA LEU A 108 -0.33 -23.05 -11.55
C LEU A 108 0.65 -24.17 -11.18
N ASN A 109 0.94 -24.35 -9.88
CA ASN A 109 1.80 -25.44 -9.43
C ASN A 109 1.20 -26.82 -9.78
N VAL A 110 -0.10 -27.02 -9.50
CA VAL A 110 -0.81 -28.25 -9.90
C VAL A 110 -0.86 -28.39 -11.42
N ALA A 111 -1.20 -27.33 -12.15
CA ALA A 111 -1.32 -27.36 -13.61
C ALA A 111 0.00 -27.71 -14.29
N VAL A 112 1.13 -27.14 -13.86
CA VAL A 112 2.45 -27.46 -14.40
C VAL A 112 2.82 -28.91 -14.13
N ASN A 113 2.61 -29.39 -12.91
CA ASN A 113 2.96 -30.76 -12.54
C ASN A 113 2.06 -31.82 -13.23
N VAL A 114 0.82 -31.49 -13.56
CA VAL A 114 -0.09 -32.37 -14.31
C VAL A 114 0.18 -32.32 -15.83
N LEU A 115 0.42 -31.12 -16.39
CA LEU A 115 0.58 -30.93 -17.83
C LEU A 115 1.98 -31.29 -18.33
N PHE A 116 3.01 -31.08 -17.50
CA PHE A 116 4.41 -31.31 -17.86
C PHE A 116 5.09 -32.29 -16.88
N PRO A 117 4.89 -33.61 -17.04
CA PRO A 117 5.53 -34.60 -16.17
C PRO A 117 7.07 -34.60 -16.24
N ALA A 118 7.66 -33.93 -17.25
CA ALA A 118 9.11 -33.78 -17.39
C ALA A 118 9.71 -32.61 -16.57
N ILE A 119 8.89 -31.65 -16.11
CA ILE A 119 9.34 -30.47 -15.37
C ILE A 119 8.61 -30.45 -14.02
N ILE A 120 9.26 -30.94 -12.97
CA ILE A 120 8.66 -30.99 -11.64
C ILE A 120 8.87 -29.64 -10.95
N TRP A 121 7.81 -28.86 -10.83
CA TRP A 121 7.82 -27.66 -10.00
C TRP A 121 7.60 -28.03 -8.54
N ASN A 122 8.69 -28.38 -7.86
CA ASN A 122 8.56 -28.95 -6.52
C ASN A 122 8.48 -27.91 -5.39
N LYS A 123 9.15 -26.76 -5.49
CA LYS A 123 9.22 -25.79 -4.39
C LYS A 123 8.37 -24.54 -4.65
N LEU A 124 7.56 -24.16 -3.68
CA LEU A 124 6.90 -22.85 -3.63
C LEU A 124 7.73 -21.84 -2.83
N PRO A 125 7.58 -20.54 -3.11
CA PRO A 125 8.26 -19.48 -2.37
C PRO A 125 7.76 -19.47 -0.93
N THR A 126 8.58 -18.96 -0.02
CA THR A 126 8.22 -18.91 1.41
C THR A 126 7.88 -17.48 1.83
N GLY A 127 6.97 -17.36 2.80
CA GLY A 127 6.55 -16.08 3.35
C GLY A 127 5.69 -15.24 2.41
N THR A 128 5.46 -13.98 2.79
CA THR A 128 4.51 -13.08 2.11
C THR A 128 5.08 -12.48 0.82
N LEU A 129 6.11 -13.07 0.21
CA LEU A 129 6.74 -12.59 -1.03
C LEU A 129 5.72 -12.42 -2.16
N PRO A 130 4.85 -13.41 -2.47
CA PRO A 130 3.82 -13.27 -3.51
C PRO A 130 2.95 -12.03 -3.32
N THR A 131 2.47 -11.83 -2.08
CA THR A 131 1.59 -10.72 -1.71
C THR A 131 2.30 -9.38 -1.82
N VAL A 132 3.51 -9.28 -1.27
CA VAL A 132 4.34 -8.06 -1.32
C VAL A 132 4.65 -7.67 -2.76
N LEU A 133 4.95 -8.63 -3.62
CA LEU A 133 5.30 -8.32 -5.00
C LEU A 133 4.10 -7.93 -5.88
N ALA A 134 2.92 -8.46 -5.61
CA ALA A 134 1.70 -7.94 -6.22
C ALA A 134 1.43 -6.49 -5.73
N LEU A 135 1.67 -6.22 -4.43
CA LEU A 135 1.52 -4.88 -3.86
C LEU A 135 2.56 -3.88 -4.39
N PHE A 136 3.75 -4.35 -4.77
CA PHE A 136 4.77 -3.53 -5.44
C PHE A 136 4.26 -2.89 -6.73
N HIS A 137 3.44 -3.61 -7.52
CA HIS A 137 2.84 -3.03 -8.72
C HIS A 137 1.98 -1.81 -8.36
N PHE A 138 1.10 -1.95 -7.37
CA PHE A 138 0.29 -0.85 -6.88
C PHE A 138 1.14 0.30 -6.34
N TYR A 139 2.20 0.01 -5.60
CA TYR A 139 3.11 1.05 -5.12
C TYR A 139 3.67 1.90 -6.28
N LYS A 140 4.10 1.25 -7.37
CA LYS A 140 4.67 1.92 -8.54
C LYS A 140 3.67 2.77 -9.29
N GLN A 141 2.41 2.32 -9.39
CA GLN A 141 1.39 3.05 -10.11
C GLN A 141 0.86 4.27 -9.33
N TYR A 142 0.60 4.11 -8.03
CA TYR A 142 -0.09 5.14 -7.26
C TYR A 142 0.84 6.16 -6.60
N THR A 143 2.12 5.84 -6.41
CA THR A 143 3.05 6.74 -5.73
C THR A 143 3.82 7.60 -6.75
N PRO A 144 3.63 8.94 -6.74
CA PRO A 144 4.40 9.81 -7.62
C PRO A 144 5.89 9.81 -7.25
N GLN A 145 6.72 10.02 -8.26
CA GLN A 145 8.17 10.10 -8.11
C GLN A 145 8.55 11.54 -7.72
N LEU A 146 9.09 11.72 -6.51
CA LEU A 146 9.37 13.05 -5.94
C LEU A 146 10.76 13.59 -6.31
N TYR A 147 11.73 12.70 -6.48
CA TYR A 147 13.12 13.07 -6.72
C TYR A 147 13.70 12.21 -7.84
N GLU A 148 14.32 12.87 -8.80
CA GLU A 148 15.05 12.25 -9.91
C GLU A 148 16.45 12.87 -9.99
N VAL A 149 17.46 12.08 -9.63
CA VAL A 149 18.86 12.46 -9.78
C VAL A 149 19.41 11.72 -10.99
N ASN A 150 19.77 12.47 -12.02
CA ASN A 150 20.40 11.94 -13.22
C ASN A 150 21.92 11.90 -13.01
N LEU A 151 22.49 10.72 -12.83
CA LEU A 151 23.93 10.52 -12.81
C LEU A 151 24.39 10.14 -14.21
N SER A 152 25.15 11.02 -14.85
CA SER A 152 25.90 10.70 -16.06
C SER A 152 27.26 10.14 -15.65
N LEU A 153 27.42 8.83 -15.66
CA LEU A 153 28.70 8.19 -15.37
C LEU A 153 29.49 8.00 -16.68
N SER A 154 30.75 8.43 -16.68
CA SER A 154 31.70 8.06 -17.74
C SER A 154 32.07 6.59 -17.55
N GLN A 155 31.83 5.74 -18.55
CA GLN A 155 32.02 4.29 -18.45
C GLN A 155 33.49 3.93 -18.14
N PRO A 156 33.80 3.26 -17.01
CA PRO A 156 35.17 2.87 -16.71
C PRO A 156 35.54 1.45 -17.15
N TRP A 157 34.56 0.56 -17.42
CA TRP A 157 34.82 -0.90 -17.49
C TRP A 157 34.72 -1.54 -18.89
N PHE A 158 34.09 -0.89 -19.88
CA PHE A 158 34.04 -1.45 -21.24
C PHE A 158 34.70 -0.51 -22.23
N GLY A 159 35.99 -0.73 -22.45
CA GLY A 159 36.74 -0.06 -23.49
C GLY A 159 36.20 -0.43 -24.88
N LYS A 160 35.38 0.43 -25.45
CA LYS A 160 35.37 0.75 -26.89
C LYS A 160 34.60 2.03 -27.14
N SER A 161 35.37 3.06 -27.49
CA SER A 161 35.02 4.30 -28.19
C SER A 161 33.56 4.40 -28.67
N SER A 162 32.77 5.18 -27.93
CA SER A 162 31.67 6.01 -28.41
C SER A 162 31.29 6.94 -27.26
N ASN A 163 30.88 8.17 -27.54
CA ASN A 163 30.44 9.18 -26.55
C ASN A 163 29.12 8.81 -25.82
N SER A 164 28.83 7.51 -25.62
CA SER A 164 27.70 7.04 -24.87
C SER A 164 27.99 7.15 -23.36
N SER A 165 27.65 8.30 -22.79
CA SER A 165 27.57 8.43 -21.34
C SER A 165 26.48 7.49 -20.80
N PHE A 166 26.80 6.72 -19.76
CA PHE A 166 25.80 5.90 -19.08
C PHE A 166 24.95 6.81 -18.20
N ARG A 167 23.73 7.10 -18.64
CA ARG A 167 22.76 7.91 -17.89
C ARG A 167 21.96 7.00 -16.96
N TRP A 168 22.27 7.05 -15.68
CA TRP A 168 21.51 6.34 -14.64
C TRP A 168 20.60 7.32 -13.88
N THR A 169 19.30 7.04 -13.88
CA THR A 169 18.30 7.81 -13.13
C THR A 169 18.09 7.18 -11.76
N ILE A 170 18.68 7.77 -10.72
CA ILE A 170 18.39 7.39 -9.34
C ILE A 170 17.12 8.11 -8.89
N ASN A 171 16.15 7.32 -8.44
CA ASN A 171 14.87 7.78 -7.95
C ASN A 171 14.75 7.50 -6.44
N ASN A 172 13.91 8.25 -5.73
CA ASN A 172 13.48 7.94 -4.37
C ASN A 172 12.99 6.48 -4.20
N GLN A 173 12.43 5.87 -5.25
CA GLN A 173 11.95 4.48 -5.23
C GLN A 173 13.06 3.42 -5.40
N VAL A 174 14.34 3.82 -5.50
CA VAL A 174 15.47 2.89 -5.67
C VAL A 174 15.64 1.97 -4.46
N PHE A 175 15.45 2.49 -3.25
CA PHE A 175 15.54 1.67 -2.03
C PHE A 175 14.57 0.49 -2.07
N LEU A 176 13.29 0.77 -2.35
CA LEU A 176 12.26 -0.26 -2.47
C LEU A 176 12.59 -1.28 -3.58
N ASN A 177 13.05 -0.81 -4.75
CA ASN A 177 13.44 -1.68 -5.86
C ASN A 177 14.60 -2.62 -5.46
N ILE A 178 15.63 -2.10 -4.79
CA ILE A 178 16.78 -2.90 -4.34
C ILE A 178 16.32 -3.96 -3.33
N THR A 179 15.45 -3.60 -2.39
CA THR A 179 14.93 -4.54 -1.39
C THR A 179 14.15 -5.68 -2.02
N ILE A 180 13.34 -5.39 -3.05
CA ILE A 180 12.64 -6.43 -3.82
C ILE A 180 13.60 -7.33 -4.58
N ILE A 181 14.60 -6.74 -5.26
CA ILE A 181 15.60 -7.52 -5.99
C ILE A 181 16.37 -8.43 -5.02
N LEU A 182 16.73 -7.92 -3.84
CA LEU A 182 17.41 -8.69 -2.80
C LEU A 182 16.53 -9.83 -2.26
N LEU A 183 15.23 -9.57 -2.05
CA LEU A 183 14.27 -10.59 -1.63
C LEU A 183 14.11 -11.69 -2.69
N LEU A 184 14.01 -11.33 -3.97
CA LEU A 184 13.93 -12.29 -5.07
C LEU A 184 15.21 -13.13 -5.17
N LEU A 185 16.37 -12.50 -5.02
CA LEU A 185 17.66 -13.19 -5.06
C LEU A 185 17.83 -14.14 -3.87
N ASN A 186 17.36 -13.76 -2.69
CA ASN A 186 17.48 -14.58 -1.48
C ASN A 186 16.67 -15.90 -1.58
N GLN A 187 15.53 -15.88 -2.26
CA GLN A 187 14.74 -17.10 -2.53
C GLN A 187 15.18 -17.87 -3.79
N GLY A 188 16.13 -17.32 -4.56
CA GLY A 188 16.67 -17.93 -5.78
C GLY A 188 15.68 -17.94 -6.96
N LEU A 189 15.87 -18.90 -7.88
CA LEU A 189 15.09 -18.98 -9.13
C LEU A 189 13.58 -19.19 -8.90
N VAL A 190 13.22 -19.91 -7.83
CA VAL A 190 11.81 -20.12 -7.46
C VAL A 190 11.16 -18.79 -7.08
N GLY A 191 11.85 -17.95 -6.30
CA GLY A 191 11.40 -16.62 -5.93
C GLY A 191 11.22 -15.71 -7.15
N ILE A 192 12.18 -15.74 -8.09
CA ILE A 192 12.11 -14.95 -9.33
C ILE A 192 10.91 -15.38 -10.18
N GLY A 193 10.74 -16.68 -10.43
CA GLY A 193 9.64 -17.20 -11.25
C GLY A 193 8.27 -16.88 -10.66
N CYS A 194 8.03 -17.27 -9.40
CA CYS A 194 6.79 -16.95 -8.69
C CYS A 194 6.58 -15.45 -8.58
N GLY A 195 7.66 -14.71 -8.40
CA GLY A 195 7.62 -13.27 -8.29
C GLY A 195 7.05 -12.63 -9.56
N LEU A 196 7.61 -12.95 -10.72
CA LEU A 196 7.10 -12.40 -11.99
C LEU A 196 5.61 -12.70 -12.21
N ILE A 197 5.18 -13.92 -11.87
CA ILE A 197 3.76 -14.29 -11.92
C ILE A 197 2.92 -13.41 -10.98
N CYS A 198 3.38 -13.19 -9.75
CA CYS A 198 2.65 -12.36 -8.78
C CYS A 198 2.63 -10.88 -9.15
N TRP A 199 3.69 -10.38 -9.78
CA TRP A 199 3.70 -9.03 -10.34
C TRP A 199 2.66 -8.89 -11.46
N ILE A 200 2.53 -9.88 -12.34
CA ILE A 200 1.48 -9.93 -13.38
C ILE A 200 0.08 -9.97 -12.75
N ILE A 201 -0.11 -10.73 -11.67
CA ILE A 201 -1.38 -10.74 -10.93
C ILE A 201 -1.71 -9.33 -10.40
N GLY A 202 -0.71 -8.60 -9.91
CA GLY A 202 -0.84 -7.19 -9.51
C GLY A 202 -1.33 -6.29 -10.64
N ILE A 203 -0.75 -6.43 -11.84
CA ILE A 203 -1.21 -5.72 -13.05
C ILE A 203 -2.67 -6.05 -13.35
N PHE A 204 -3.01 -7.34 -13.29
CA PHE A 204 -4.34 -7.84 -13.66
C PHE A 204 -5.42 -7.37 -12.67
N MET A 205 -5.11 -7.30 -11.38
CA MET A 205 -5.99 -6.71 -10.37
C MET A 205 -6.21 -5.21 -10.59
N GLU A 206 -5.16 -4.45 -10.92
CA GLU A 206 -5.30 -3.01 -11.16
C GLU A 206 -6.17 -2.72 -12.38
N LYS A 207 -5.99 -3.48 -13.47
CA LYS A 207 -6.78 -3.32 -14.69
C LYS A 207 -8.24 -3.74 -14.54
N GLY A 208 -8.65 -4.21 -13.35
CA GLY A 208 -10.04 -4.58 -13.06
C GLY A 208 -10.50 -5.86 -13.74
N LEU A 209 -9.57 -6.66 -14.29
CA LEU A 209 -9.92 -7.94 -14.90
C LEU A 209 -10.29 -8.99 -13.85
N LEU A 210 -9.84 -8.82 -12.60
CA LEU A 210 -10.26 -9.63 -11.48
C LEU A 210 -11.41 -8.95 -10.70
N PRO A 211 -12.58 -9.59 -10.60
CA PRO A 211 -13.72 -9.01 -9.91
C PRO A 211 -13.46 -9.01 -8.39
N GLY A 212 -13.33 -7.83 -7.79
CA GLY A 212 -13.31 -7.75 -6.32
C GLY A 212 -12.73 -6.47 -5.74
N VAL A 213 -11.85 -5.76 -6.43
CA VAL A 213 -11.17 -4.59 -5.84
C VAL A 213 -12.18 -3.50 -5.40
N ASP A 214 -13.20 -3.25 -6.21
CA ASP A 214 -14.21 -2.21 -5.93
C ASP A 214 -15.51 -2.75 -5.29
N ASN A 215 -15.87 -4.01 -5.56
CA ASN A 215 -17.12 -4.61 -5.09
C ASN A 215 -16.99 -5.44 -3.81
N TRP A 216 -15.82 -6.03 -3.54
CA TRP A 216 -15.60 -6.82 -2.33
C TRP A 216 -15.39 -5.87 -1.16
N ARG A 217 -16.24 -5.94 -0.12
CA ARG A 217 -16.07 -5.20 1.13
C ARG A 217 -16.12 -6.19 2.27
N LEU A 218 -15.12 -6.17 3.14
CA LEU A 218 -15.04 -7.10 4.27
C LEU A 218 -16.20 -6.84 5.25
N PRO A 219 -17.10 -7.80 5.47
CA PRO A 219 -18.27 -7.59 6.32
C PRO A 219 -17.88 -7.35 7.79
N PHE A 220 -16.75 -7.91 8.24
CA PHE A 220 -16.31 -7.87 9.64
C PHE A 220 -15.73 -6.52 10.09
N LEU A 221 -15.19 -5.69 9.20
CA LEU A 221 -14.58 -4.41 9.59
C LEU A 221 -15.58 -3.26 9.73
N ARG A 222 -16.83 -3.42 9.29
CA ARG A 222 -17.90 -2.41 9.47
C ARG A 222 -18.25 -2.18 10.94
N HIS A 223 -17.98 -3.15 11.82
CA HIS A 223 -18.28 -3.03 13.25
C HIS A 223 -17.22 -2.23 14.02
N VAL A 224 -15.96 -2.26 13.57
CA VAL A 224 -14.85 -1.53 14.23
C VAL A 224 -14.85 -0.04 13.85
N SER A 225 -15.43 0.33 12.70
CA SER A 225 -15.56 1.73 12.30
C SER A 225 -16.54 2.56 13.15
N HIS A 226 -17.28 1.95 14.08
CA HIS A 226 -18.17 2.68 14.99
C HIS A 226 -17.49 3.15 16.28
N LEU A 227 -16.27 2.70 16.60
CA LEU A 227 -15.62 3.08 17.86
C LEU A 227 -14.69 4.29 17.78
N ASP A 228 -14.18 4.65 16.61
CA ASP A 228 -13.31 5.83 16.48
C ASP A 228 -13.57 6.56 15.16
N THR A 229 -14.53 7.47 15.18
CA THR A 229 -14.56 8.57 14.21
C THR A 229 -14.97 9.85 14.92
N PRO A 230 -14.04 10.63 15.51
CA PRO A 230 -14.28 12.06 15.58
C PRO A 230 -14.34 12.57 14.14
N LEU A 231 -15.54 13.03 13.76
CA LEU A 231 -15.87 13.68 12.50
C LEU A 231 -14.73 14.57 11.98
N SER A 232 -13.92 14.03 11.08
CA SER A 232 -12.79 14.74 10.46
C SER A 232 -13.04 14.92 8.97
N GLY A 233 -13.13 16.19 8.57
CA GLY A 233 -12.74 16.65 7.23
C GLY A 233 -13.87 16.87 6.24
N SER A 234 -14.68 15.85 5.91
CA SER A 234 -15.55 15.93 4.72
C SER A 234 -16.85 16.73 4.93
N SER A 235 -17.40 16.76 6.16
CA SER A 235 -18.62 17.54 6.46
C SER A 235 -18.37 19.05 6.59
N ARG A 236 -17.15 19.48 6.92
CA ARG A 236 -16.82 20.92 7.00
C ARG A 236 -16.78 21.59 5.62
N TYR A 237 -16.29 20.89 4.59
CA TYR A 237 -16.29 21.45 3.23
C TYR A 237 -17.71 21.64 2.67
N ARG A 238 -18.65 20.74 2.98
CA ARG A 238 -20.06 20.94 2.59
C ARG A 238 -20.75 22.06 3.37
N MET A 239 -20.45 22.24 4.66
CA MET A 239 -21.02 23.35 5.45
C MET A 239 -20.48 24.73 5.02
N ILE A 240 -19.19 24.84 4.71
CA ILE A 240 -18.58 26.08 4.22
C ILE A 240 -19.17 26.48 2.86
N GLN A 241 -19.43 25.50 1.98
CA GLN A 241 -20.02 25.76 0.67
C GLN A 241 -21.50 26.14 0.75
N SER A 242 -22.26 25.60 1.73
CA SER A 242 -23.63 26.03 1.99
C SER A 242 -23.73 27.41 2.64
N GLN A 243 -22.75 27.81 3.46
CA GLN A 243 -22.67 29.17 4.03
C GLN A 243 -22.28 30.23 2.99
N GLN A 244 -21.41 29.88 2.03
CA GLN A 244 -21.07 30.80 0.93
C GLN A 244 -22.27 31.03 -0.02
N GLN A 245 -23.04 30.00 -0.35
CA GLN A 245 -24.23 30.15 -1.20
C GLN A 245 -25.37 30.93 -0.53
N THR A 246 -25.57 30.78 0.79
CA THR A 246 -26.59 31.57 1.52
C THR A 246 -26.19 33.03 1.67
N THR A 247 -24.91 33.31 1.86
CA THR A 247 -24.40 34.70 1.97
C THR A 247 -24.45 35.45 0.64
N GLU A 248 -24.24 34.77 -0.50
CA GLU A 248 -24.40 35.39 -1.84
C GLU A 248 -25.87 35.62 -2.23
N LEU A 249 -26.80 34.77 -1.77
CA LEU A 249 -28.24 34.94 -1.99
C LEU A 249 -28.85 36.06 -1.13
N ASP A 250 -28.38 36.25 0.11
CA ASP A 250 -28.81 37.36 0.96
C ASP A 250 -28.18 38.71 0.54
N ALA A 251 -26.94 38.69 0.01
CA ALA A 251 -26.31 39.89 -0.55
C ALA A 251 -26.99 40.42 -1.83
N LEU A 252 -27.67 39.54 -2.59
CA LEU A 252 -28.40 39.92 -3.80
C LEU A 252 -29.82 40.45 -3.51
N ASN A 253 -30.42 40.07 -2.38
CA ASN A 253 -31.78 40.47 -1.98
C ASN A 253 -31.84 41.76 -1.14
N GLY A 254 -30.71 42.29 -0.69
CA GLY A 254 -30.64 43.48 0.18
C GLY A 254 -30.88 44.85 -0.47
N ILE A 255 -31.30 44.93 -1.75
CA ILE A 255 -31.41 46.21 -2.49
C ILE A 255 -32.84 46.78 -2.54
N GLN A 256 -33.84 46.14 -1.92
CA GLN A 256 -35.19 46.72 -1.83
C GLN A 256 -35.77 46.60 -0.42
N GLY A 257 -35.96 47.75 0.24
CA GLY A 257 -36.80 47.86 1.42
C GLY A 257 -36.25 48.81 2.49
N GLU A 258 -36.43 50.10 2.28
CA GLU A 258 -36.35 51.13 3.31
C GLU A 258 -37.52 50.98 4.31
N ASN A 259 -37.24 50.98 5.62
CA ASN A 259 -38.03 51.71 6.63
C ASN A 259 -37.35 51.69 8.01
N VAL A 260 -37.39 52.85 8.65
CA VAL A 260 -36.69 53.27 9.87
C VAL A 260 -37.46 52.88 11.14
N HIS A 261 -36.75 52.42 12.19
CA HIS A 261 -37.01 52.82 13.58
C HIS A 261 -35.76 52.51 14.45
N PRO A 262 -35.29 53.45 15.31
CA PRO A 262 -34.14 53.21 16.18
C PRO A 262 -34.59 52.56 17.49
N ASP A 263 -33.78 51.66 18.03
CA ASP A 263 -33.40 51.56 19.45
C ASP A 263 -32.52 50.30 19.67
N ASP A 264 -31.38 50.53 20.31
CA ASP A 264 -30.56 49.61 21.13
C ASP A 264 -30.11 48.25 20.55
N GLU A 265 -28.86 48.22 20.06
CA GLU A 265 -27.72 47.41 20.59
C GLU A 265 -26.61 47.35 19.53
N ALA A 266 -25.35 47.37 19.99
CA ALA A 266 -24.17 47.48 19.12
C ALA A 266 -24.15 46.39 18.03
N PRO A 267 -23.91 46.72 16.75
CA PRO A 267 -23.82 45.71 15.72
C PRO A 267 -22.50 44.96 15.88
N ASP A 268 -22.56 43.67 16.14
CA ASP A 268 -21.42 42.75 16.02
C ASP A 268 -20.76 42.98 14.65
N GLU A 269 -19.51 43.46 14.66
CA GLU A 269 -18.75 43.68 13.44
C GLU A 269 -18.67 42.36 12.65
N PRO A 270 -18.99 42.36 11.34
CA PRO A 270 -18.92 41.14 10.55
C PRO A 270 -17.51 40.56 10.58
N GLU A 271 -17.39 39.23 10.70
CA GLU A 271 -16.11 38.54 10.81
C GLU A 271 -15.16 38.94 9.68
N ARG A 272 -14.16 39.77 10.01
CA ARG A 272 -13.16 40.24 9.05
C ARG A 272 -12.37 39.07 8.49
N SER A 273 -12.25 39.02 7.17
CA SER A 273 -11.50 37.96 6.48
C SER A 273 -10.04 37.88 6.96
N LEU A 274 -9.53 36.65 7.10
CA LEU A 274 -8.19 36.36 7.62
C LEU A 274 -7.06 37.15 6.92
N GLY A 275 -7.25 37.51 5.65
CA GLY A 275 -6.28 38.32 4.91
C GLY A 275 -6.16 39.75 5.44
N VAL A 276 -7.27 40.35 5.88
CA VAL A 276 -7.27 41.70 6.47
C VAL A 276 -6.64 41.68 7.86
N GLN A 277 -6.87 40.62 8.63
CA GLN A 277 -6.24 40.43 9.95
C GLN A 277 -4.71 40.25 9.84
N PHE A 278 -4.25 39.56 8.80
CA PHE A 278 -2.82 39.40 8.51
C PHE A 278 -2.16 40.75 8.16
N LEU A 279 -2.82 41.59 7.37
CA LEU A 279 -2.32 42.91 6.99
C LEU A 279 -2.25 43.89 8.17
N ASP A 280 -3.26 43.89 9.06
CA ASP A 280 -3.27 44.76 10.24
C ASP A 280 -2.21 44.34 11.29
N THR A 281 -1.86 43.06 11.35
CA THR A 281 -0.81 42.56 12.24
C THR A 281 0.56 43.19 11.94
N PHE A 282 0.81 43.56 10.68
CA PHE A 282 2.07 44.20 10.26
C PHE A 282 2.04 45.73 10.30
N ARG A 283 0.92 46.34 10.73
CA ARG A 283 0.76 47.81 10.75
C ARG A 283 0.92 48.44 12.13
N ARG A 284 1.35 47.68 13.13
CA ARG A 284 1.73 48.18 14.46
C ARG A 284 3.24 48.24 14.65
#